data_AF-A0A0G1XH88-F1
#
_entry.id   AF-A0A0G1XH88-F1
#
_cell.length_a   1.000
_cell.length_b   1.000
_cell.length_c   1.000
_cell.angle_alpha   90.00
_cell.angle_beta   90.00
_cell.angle_gamma   90.00
#
_symmetry.space_group_name_H-M   'P 1'
#
loop_
_entity.id
_entity.type
_entity.pdbx_description
1 polymer ?
#
loop_
_entity_poly.entity_id
_entity_poly.type
_entity_poly.pdbx_seq_one_letter_code
_entity_poly.pdbx_strand_id
1 'polypeptide(L)'
;MASSQPFTLPQPLKCIDQSMLFASSVRGDGWRKEWRQQFWHIGISISLLAVTEWGDQAFQLESSNELLHLLFAVLPIFFRAISGYCLVFSLIRLYELKQMPDRRLPEERTIASNHFMKLNDTLAEYYELTLRKQTISCSHPGSYSQEERLALEEMLIELCQIDSQLSMVAQVRKSHAERARMAVQLNLGNRISQLLSRKLPAIEHD
;
A
#
# COMPACT_ATOMS: atom_id res chain seq x y z
N MET A 1 7.02 44.06 12.65
CA MET A 1 6.79 43.40 11.35
C MET A 1 6.94 41.91 11.57
N ALA A 2 5.84 41.20 11.87
CA ALA A 2 5.88 39.75 12.07
C ALA A 2 6.03 39.07 10.71
N SER A 3 7.11 38.31 10.53
CA SER A 3 7.36 37.56 9.30
C SER A 3 6.26 36.51 9.13
N SER A 4 5.45 36.68 8.09
CA SER A 4 4.47 35.70 7.61
C SER A 4 5.20 34.54 6.92
N GLN A 5 5.96 33.75 7.67
CA GLN A 5 6.53 32.53 7.13
C GLN A 5 5.43 31.46 7.03
N PRO A 6 5.28 30.80 5.87
CA PRO A 6 4.34 29.70 5.73
C PRO A 6 4.71 28.58 6.70
N PHE A 7 3.71 28.08 7.42
CA PHE A 7 3.89 27.01 8.40
C PHE A 7 4.32 25.74 7.69
N THR A 8 5.60 25.39 7.84
CA THR A 8 6.22 24.25 7.16
C THR A 8 6.54 23.17 8.19
N LEU A 9 6.12 21.94 7.92
CA LEU A 9 6.49 20.80 8.75
C LEU A 9 8.02 20.67 8.82
N PRO A 10 8.60 20.43 10.00
CA PRO A 10 10.05 20.29 10.13
C PRO A 10 10.59 19.05 9.41
N GLN A 11 9.77 17.99 9.24
CA GLN A 11 10.12 16.75 8.55
C GLN A 11 8.88 16.12 7.88
N PRO A 12 9.06 15.35 6.78
CA PRO A 12 7.98 14.55 6.23
C PRO A 12 7.55 13.47 7.23
N LEU A 13 6.24 13.37 7.46
CA LEU A 13 5.65 12.46 8.45
C LEU A 13 5.73 11.02 7.97
N LYS A 14 6.36 10.15 8.75
CA LYS A 14 6.55 8.73 8.40
C LYS A 14 5.29 7.91 8.58
N CYS A 15 4.37 8.36 9.42
CA CYS A 15 3.05 7.75 9.60
C CYS A 15 2.24 7.73 8.30
N ILE A 16 2.46 8.67 7.37
CA ILE A 16 1.77 8.73 6.08
C ILE A 16 2.14 7.52 5.22
N ASP A 17 3.44 7.21 5.09
CA ASP A 17 3.90 6.04 4.33
C ASP A 17 3.35 4.73 4.94
N GLN A 18 3.35 4.65 6.27
CA GLN A 18 2.82 3.48 7.00
C GLN A 18 1.30 3.36 6.88
N SER A 19 0.57 4.47 6.85
CA SER A 19 -0.87 4.53 6.59
C SER A 19 -1.19 4.03 5.19
N MET A 20 -0.45 4.43 4.15
CA MET A 20 -0.67 3.92 2.80
C MET A 20 -0.46 2.39 2.71
N LEU A 21 0.57 1.88 3.37
CA LEU A 21 0.82 0.43 3.45
C LEU A 21 -0.30 -0.30 4.22
N PHE A 22 -0.76 0.28 5.33
CA PHE A 22 -1.86 -0.28 6.11
C PHE A 22 -3.17 -0.29 5.31
N ALA A 23 -3.55 0.85 4.73
CA ALA A 23 -4.76 1.00 3.93
C ALA A 23 -4.77 0.03 2.73
N SER A 24 -3.65 -0.12 2.02
CA SER A 24 -3.54 -1.07 0.91
C SER A 24 -3.69 -2.53 1.37
N SER A 25 -3.11 -2.88 2.52
CA SER A 25 -3.23 -4.21 3.13
C SER A 25 -4.66 -4.50 3.62
N VAL A 26 -5.32 -3.52 4.25
CA VAL A 26 -6.73 -3.63 4.68
C VAL A 26 -7.64 -3.82 3.48
N ARG A 27 -7.36 -3.12 2.38
CA ARG A 27 -8.09 -3.25 1.11
C ARG A 27 -7.79 -4.53 0.33
N GLY A 28 -6.76 -5.29 0.70
CA GLY A 28 -6.33 -6.50 -0.03
C GLY A 28 -5.84 -6.17 -1.45
N ASP A 29 -5.11 -5.07 -1.61
CA ASP A 29 -4.65 -4.62 -2.92
C ASP A 29 -3.61 -5.59 -3.53
N GLY A 30 -2.79 -6.23 -2.68
CA GLY A 30 -1.86 -7.31 -3.05
C GLY A 30 -2.59 -8.55 -3.54
N TRP A 31 -3.59 -9.03 -2.79
CA TRP A 31 -4.46 -10.13 -3.25
C TRP A 31 -5.12 -9.81 -4.60
N ARG A 32 -5.66 -8.59 -4.77
CA ARG A 32 -6.29 -8.18 -6.04
C ARG A 32 -5.30 -8.10 -7.20
N LYS A 33 -4.06 -7.71 -6.92
CA LYS A 33 -2.99 -7.67 -7.92
C LYS A 33 -2.61 -9.09 -8.33
N GLU A 34 -2.38 -9.98 -7.38
CA GLU A 34 -2.01 -11.37 -7.66
C GLU A 34 -3.14 -12.09 -8.39
N TRP A 35 -4.39 -11.93 -7.96
CA TRP A 35 -5.56 -12.46 -8.66
C TRP A 35 -5.61 -12.03 -10.13
N ARG A 36 -5.48 -10.73 -10.40
CA ARG A 36 -5.45 -10.20 -11.78
C ARG A 36 -4.26 -10.73 -12.58
N GLN A 37 -3.09 -10.84 -11.95
CA GLN A 37 -1.90 -11.38 -12.59
C GLN A 37 -2.09 -12.85 -12.99
N GLN A 38 -2.68 -13.68 -12.12
CA GLN A 38 -2.95 -15.08 -12.48
C GLN A 38 -3.97 -15.20 -13.61
N PHE A 39 -5.02 -14.37 -13.62
CA PHE A 39 -5.96 -14.32 -14.75
C PHE A 39 -5.28 -13.94 -16.06
N TRP A 40 -4.36 -12.97 -16.02
CA TRP A 40 -3.60 -12.56 -17.19
C TRP A 40 -2.67 -13.68 -17.69
N HIS A 41 -1.98 -14.38 -16.78
CA HIS A 41 -1.14 -15.53 -17.11
C HIS A 41 -1.92 -16.68 -17.73
N ILE A 42 -3.14 -16.94 -17.24
CA ILE A 42 -4.06 -17.92 -17.85
C ILE A 42 -4.40 -17.51 -19.28
N GLY A 43 -4.80 -16.25 -19.49
CA GLY A 43 -5.13 -15.75 -20.82
C GLY A 43 -3.99 -15.88 -21.82
N ILE A 44 -2.77 -15.53 -21.41
CA ILE A 44 -1.57 -15.70 -22.23
C ILE A 44 -1.27 -17.16 -22.51
N SER A 45 -1.35 -18.01 -21.50
CA SER A 45 -1.05 -19.44 -21.64
C SER A 45 -2.02 -20.11 -22.60
N ILE A 46 -3.32 -19.82 -22.51
CA ILE A 46 -4.34 -20.30 -23.45
C ILE A 46 -4.06 -19.79 -24.88
N SER A 47 -3.74 -18.50 -25.02
CA SER A 47 -3.44 -17.91 -26.33
C SER A 47 -2.21 -18.55 -26.97
N LEU A 48 -1.13 -18.75 -26.21
CA LEU A 48 0.09 -19.42 -26.69
C LEU A 48 -0.19 -20.86 -27.10
N LEU A 49 -0.98 -21.61 -26.30
CA LEU A 49 -1.38 -22.97 -26.66
C LEU A 49 -2.16 -22.98 -27.98
N ALA A 50 -3.15 -22.10 -28.14
CA ALA A 50 -3.93 -21.98 -29.38
C ALA A 50 -3.05 -21.63 -30.60
N VAL A 51 -2.10 -20.70 -30.44
CA VAL A 51 -1.15 -20.34 -31.51
C VAL A 51 -0.24 -21.52 -31.87
N THR A 52 0.25 -22.29 -30.90
CA THR A 52 1.06 -23.49 -31.18
C THR A 52 0.25 -24.58 -31.89
N GLU A 53 -1.03 -24.77 -31.57
CA GLU A 53 -1.92 -25.70 -32.28
C GLU A 53 -2.19 -25.27 -33.73
N TRP A 54 -2.44 -23.98 -33.96
CA TRP A 54 -2.61 -23.45 -35.31
C TRP A 54 -1.32 -23.53 -36.14
N GLY A 55 -0.16 -23.26 -35.52
CA GLY A 55 1.15 -23.38 -36.16
C GLY A 55 1.45 -24.81 -36.61
N ASP A 56 1.15 -25.80 -35.77
CA ASP A 56 1.31 -27.22 -36.14
C ASP A 56 0.43 -27.61 -37.34
N GLN A 57 -0.80 -27.11 -37.40
CA GLN A 57 -1.72 -27.37 -38.53
C GLN A 57 -1.25 -26.70 -39.83
N ALA A 58 -0.74 -25.47 -39.75
CA ALA A 58 -0.24 -24.73 -40.91
C ALA A 58 1.06 -25.32 -41.49
N PHE A 59 1.92 -25.90 -40.65
CA PHE A 59 3.20 -26.47 -41.06
C PHE A 59 3.08 -27.86 -41.72
N GLN A 60 1.97 -28.57 -41.50
CA GLN A 60 1.68 -29.82 -42.23
C GLN A 60 1.49 -29.60 -43.75
N LEU A 61 1.38 -28.36 -44.25
CA LEU A 61 1.11 -28.07 -45.64
C LEU A 61 2.32 -27.94 -46.58
N GLU A 62 3.51 -27.55 -46.13
CA GLU A 62 4.63 -27.33 -47.07
C GLU A 62 5.96 -27.08 -46.34
N SER A 63 6.91 -28.01 -46.44
CA SER A 63 8.32 -27.73 -46.12
C SER A 63 9.23 -28.84 -46.64
N SER A 64 10.26 -28.49 -47.42
CA SER A 64 11.30 -29.40 -47.94
C SER A 64 12.62 -29.31 -47.16
N ASN A 65 12.67 -28.54 -46.07
CA ASN A 65 13.91 -28.19 -45.37
C ASN A 65 13.99 -28.88 -43.99
N GLU A 66 14.84 -29.90 -43.86
CA GLU A 66 14.93 -30.77 -42.66
C GLU A 66 15.29 -30.03 -41.36
N LEU A 67 16.12 -28.96 -41.45
CA LEU A 67 16.47 -28.12 -40.30
C LEU A 67 15.30 -27.28 -39.80
N LEU A 68 14.47 -26.74 -40.73
CA LEU A 68 13.23 -26.07 -40.35
C LEU A 68 12.25 -27.08 -39.73
N HIS A 69 12.16 -28.29 -40.27
CA HIS A 69 11.32 -29.34 -39.68
C HIS A 69 11.68 -29.66 -38.24
N LEU A 70 12.97 -29.83 -37.93
CA LEU A 70 13.40 -30.08 -36.54
C LEU A 70 13.07 -28.90 -35.62
N LEU A 71 13.37 -27.67 -36.06
CA LEU A 71 13.10 -26.47 -35.26
C LEU A 71 11.61 -26.27 -35.02
N PHE A 72 10.78 -26.43 -36.05
CA PHE A 72 9.32 -26.34 -35.98
C PHE A 72 8.68 -27.55 -35.29
N ALA A 73 9.35 -28.69 -35.15
CA ALA A 73 8.86 -29.79 -34.32
C ALA A 73 9.17 -29.58 -32.83
N VAL A 74 10.34 -29.03 -32.51
CA VAL A 74 10.82 -28.90 -31.11
C VAL A 74 10.28 -27.64 -30.42
N LEU A 75 10.22 -26.50 -31.13
CA LEU A 75 9.75 -25.23 -30.55
C LEU A 75 8.32 -25.32 -30.00
N PRO A 76 7.33 -25.85 -30.73
CA PRO A 76 5.95 -25.94 -30.24
C PRO A 76 5.80 -26.84 -29.02
N ILE A 77 6.58 -27.93 -28.94
CA ILE A 77 6.58 -28.81 -27.76
C ILE A 77 7.07 -28.05 -26.52
N PHE A 78 8.16 -27.29 -26.65
CA PHE A 78 8.69 -26.47 -25.56
C PHE A 78 7.71 -25.38 -25.13
N PHE A 79 7.12 -24.66 -26.09
CA PHE A 79 6.11 -23.64 -25.81
C PHE A 79 4.85 -24.22 -25.17
N ARG A 80 4.39 -25.40 -25.60
CA ARG A 80 3.27 -26.11 -24.98
C ARG A 80 3.58 -26.54 -23.56
N ALA A 81 4.77 -27.08 -23.31
CA ALA A 81 5.18 -27.49 -21.97
C ALA A 81 5.22 -26.29 -21.00
N ILE A 82 5.84 -25.18 -21.41
CA ILE A 82 5.89 -23.96 -20.59
C ILE A 82 4.49 -23.38 -20.39
N SER A 83 3.71 -23.23 -21.46
CA SER A 83 2.37 -22.64 -21.37
C SER A 83 1.44 -23.51 -20.55
N GLY A 84 1.51 -24.83 -20.71
CA GLY A 84 0.76 -25.79 -19.89
C GLY A 84 1.14 -25.72 -18.41
N TYR A 85 2.45 -25.65 -18.10
CA TYR A 85 2.91 -25.46 -16.71
C TYR A 85 2.41 -24.14 -16.12
N CYS A 86 2.59 -23.03 -16.83
CA CYS A 86 2.12 -21.71 -16.40
C CYS A 86 0.61 -21.70 -16.20
N LEU A 87 -0.17 -22.34 -17.08
CA LEU A 87 -1.61 -22.47 -16.96
C LEU A 87 -2.01 -23.24 -15.69
N VAL A 88 -1.45 -24.44 -15.49
CA VAL A 88 -1.76 -25.28 -14.32
C VAL A 88 -1.37 -24.57 -13.03
N PHE A 89 -0.18 -23.98 -12.97
CA PHE A 89 0.27 -23.21 -11.82
C PHE A 89 -0.66 -22.03 -11.51
N SER A 90 -1.04 -21.26 -12.53
CA SER A 90 -1.92 -20.09 -12.37
C SER A 90 -3.32 -20.49 -11.91
N LEU A 91 -3.84 -21.63 -12.39
CA LEU A 91 -5.14 -22.18 -11.97
C LEU A 91 -5.10 -22.65 -10.51
N ILE A 92 -4.04 -23.37 -10.09
CA ILE A 92 -3.84 -23.78 -8.70
C ILE A 92 -3.77 -22.53 -7.81
N ARG A 93 -2.97 -21.53 -8.19
CA ARG A 93 -2.85 -20.28 -7.44
C ARG A 93 -4.17 -19.51 -7.36
N LEU A 94 -4.96 -19.42 -8.43
CA LEU A 94 -6.29 -18.82 -8.36
C LEU A 94 -7.21 -19.57 -7.40
N TYR A 95 -7.17 -20.89 -7.40
CA TYR A 95 -7.96 -21.70 -6.49
C TYR A 95 -7.56 -21.46 -5.02
N GLU A 96 -6.26 -21.39 -4.73
CA GLU A 96 -5.74 -21.02 -3.41
C GLU A 96 -6.17 -19.60 -3.00
N LEU A 97 -5.98 -18.61 -3.88
CA LEU A 97 -6.38 -17.22 -3.63
C LEU A 97 -7.89 -17.09 -3.37
N LYS A 98 -8.71 -17.90 -4.05
CA LYS A 98 -10.18 -17.90 -3.87
C LYS A 98 -10.58 -18.36 -2.48
N GLN A 99 -9.82 -19.28 -1.90
CA GLN A 99 -10.06 -19.80 -0.55
C GLN A 99 -9.55 -18.87 0.56
N MET A 100 -8.78 -17.84 0.23
CA MET A 100 -8.24 -16.94 1.24
C MET A 100 -9.35 -16.13 1.93
N PRO A 101 -9.45 -16.19 3.27
CA PRO A 101 -10.41 -15.38 4.02
C PRO A 101 -10.18 -13.89 3.79
N ASP A 102 -11.29 -13.14 3.69
CA ASP A 102 -11.34 -11.69 3.45
C ASP A 102 -10.63 -11.21 2.18
N ARG A 103 -10.26 -12.11 1.27
CA ARG A 103 -9.53 -11.77 0.03
C ARG A 103 -8.25 -10.98 0.32
N ARG A 104 -7.46 -11.47 1.28
CA ARG A 104 -6.17 -10.90 1.68
C ARG A 104 -5.09 -11.98 1.71
N LEU A 105 -3.89 -11.60 1.33
CA LEU A 105 -2.70 -12.43 1.51
C LEU A 105 -2.34 -12.56 3.00
N PRO A 106 -1.58 -13.60 3.41
CA PRO A 106 -1.18 -13.79 4.80
C PRO A 106 -0.41 -12.58 5.39
N GLU A 107 0.46 -11.98 4.58
CA GLU A 107 1.22 -10.78 4.96
C GLU A 107 0.30 -9.57 5.16
N GLU A 108 -0.64 -9.34 4.23
CA GLU A 108 -1.63 -8.26 4.32
C GLU A 108 -2.51 -8.42 5.57
N ARG A 109 -2.89 -9.64 5.92
CA ARG A 109 -3.66 -9.91 7.14
C ARG A 109 -2.86 -9.59 8.40
N THR A 110 -1.56 -9.89 8.39
CA THR A 110 -0.65 -9.56 9.50
C THR A 110 -0.53 -8.05 9.69
N ILE A 111 -0.46 -7.30 8.58
CA ILE A 111 -0.41 -5.84 8.62
C ILE A 111 -1.77 -5.25 9.06
N ALA A 112 -2.87 -5.73 8.48
CA ALA A 112 -4.22 -5.23 8.77
C ALA A 112 -4.66 -5.46 10.23
N SER A 113 -4.18 -6.53 10.86
CA SER A 113 -4.45 -6.82 12.28
C SER A 113 -3.47 -6.12 13.25
N ASN A 114 -2.44 -5.45 12.74
CA ASN A 114 -1.41 -4.85 13.56
C ASN A 114 -1.87 -3.52 14.17
N HIS A 115 -2.09 -3.53 15.50
CA HIS A 115 -2.49 -2.35 16.27
C HIS A 115 -1.52 -1.16 16.09
N PHE A 116 -0.22 -1.42 15.99
CA PHE A 116 0.78 -0.37 15.76
C PHE A 116 0.57 0.35 14.41
N MET A 117 0.25 -0.40 13.35
CA MET A 117 -0.02 0.19 12.04
C MET A 117 -1.31 1.00 12.05
N LYS A 118 -2.33 0.52 12.76
CA LYS A 118 -3.58 1.27 12.97
C LYS A 118 -3.36 2.63 13.67
N LEU A 119 -2.43 2.71 14.62
CA LEU A 119 -2.10 3.99 15.28
C LEU A 119 -1.43 4.97 14.30
N ASN A 120 -0.53 4.50 13.45
CA ASN A 120 0.08 5.33 12.40
C ASN A 120 -0.97 5.81 11.40
N ASP A 121 -1.89 4.94 11.01
CA ASP A 121 -3.00 5.26 10.13
C ASP A 121 -3.90 6.36 10.70
N THR A 122 -4.29 6.22 11.97
CA THR A 122 -5.13 7.21 12.66
C THR A 122 -4.45 8.58 12.73
N LEU A 123 -3.15 8.60 13.01
CA LEU A 123 -2.37 9.85 13.09
C LEU A 123 -2.22 10.51 11.71
N ALA A 124 -2.00 9.71 10.66
CA ALA A 124 -1.89 10.18 9.29
C ALA A 124 -3.23 10.73 8.77
N GLU A 125 -4.33 10.03 9.02
CA GLU A 125 -5.68 10.50 8.66
C GLU A 125 -6.00 11.85 9.32
N TYR A 126 -5.66 12.01 10.60
CA TYR A 126 -5.85 13.28 11.29
C TYR A 126 -5.03 14.42 10.66
N TYR A 127 -3.77 14.14 10.30
CA TYR A 127 -2.98 15.14 9.60
C TYR A 127 -3.57 15.51 8.23
N GLU A 128 -3.85 14.52 7.38
CA GLU A 128 -4.30 14.73 6.00
C GLU A 128 -5.69 15.37 5.90
N LEU A 129 -6.64 14.89 6.71
CA LEU A 129 -8.04 15.33 6.61
C LEU A 129 -8.30 16.63 7.35
N THR A 130 -7.56 16.89 8.42
CA THR A 130 -7.86 17.94 9.38
C THR A 130 -6.77 19.00 9.43
N LEU A 131 -5.56 18.66 9.90
CA LEU A 131 -4.52 19.66 10.15
C LEU A 131 -3.94 20.25 8.86
N ARG A 132 -3.74 19.45 7.81
CA ARG A 132 -3.14 19.89 6.54
C ARG A 132 -3.91 21.04 5.91
N LYS A 133 -5.24 20.96 5.92
CA LYS A 133 -6.11 22.03 5.41
C LYS A 133 -5.94 23.31 6.23
N GLN A 134 -5.93 23.21 7.55
CA GLN A 134 -5.75 24.37 8.42
C GLN A 134 -4.36 24.99 8.30
N THR A 135 -3.32 24.19 8.08
CA THR A 135 -1.94 24.65 7.88
C THR A 135 -1.82 25.47 6.58
N ILE A 136 -2.50 25.03 5.52
CA ILE A 136 -2.59 25.76 4.25
C ILE A 136 -3.36 27.07 4.45
N SER A 137 -4.51 27.05 5.13
CA SER A 137 -5.29 28.26 5.43
C SER A 137 -4.51 29.26 6.31
N CYS A 138 -3.68 28.80 7.24
CA CYS A 138 -2.84 29.65 8.11
C CYS A 138 -1.75 30.41 7.35
N SER A 139 -1.44 30.00 6.11
CA SER A 139 -0.47 30.67 5.24
C SER A 139 -1.00 31.99 4.67
N HIS A 140 -2.31 32.25 4.80
CA HIS A 140 -2.90 33.53 4.45
C HIS A 140 -2.75 34.54 5.61
N PRO A 141 -2.21 35.74 5.35
CA PRO A 141 -2.12 36.78 6.36
C PRO A 141 -3.53 37.30 6.70
N GLY A 142 -3.94 37.17 7.97
CA GLY A 142 -5.24 37.65 8.47
C GLY A 142 -6.26 36.57 8.85
N SER A 143 -6.02 35.30 8.51
CA SER A 143 -7.02 34.22 8.68
C SER A 143 -7.11 33.60 10.07
N TYR A 144 -6.21 33.96 10.98
CA TYR A 144 -6.15 33.42 12.34
C TYR A 144 -5.59 34.45 13.31
N SER A 145 -6.13 34.46 14.52
CA SER A 145 -5.55 35.17 15.64
C SER A 145 -4.19 34.59 16.05
N GLN A 146 -3.39 35.36 16.80
CA GLN A 146 -2.09 34.90 17.26
C GLN A 146 -2.19 33.68 18.20
N GLU A 147 -3.25 33.60 18.99
CA GLU A 147 -3.52 32.47 19.91
C GLU A 147 -3.87 31.19 19.14
N GLU A 148 -4.68 31.29 18.09
CA GLU A 148 -5.04 30.14 17.24
C GLU A 148 -3.85 29.62 16.44
N ARG A 149 -2.99 30.52 15.98
CA ARG A 149 -1.72 30.14 15.35
C ARG A 149 -0.88 29.31 16.31
N LEU A 150 -0.61 29.83 17.52
CA LEU A 150 0.15 29.12 18.56
C LEU A 150 -0.45 27.74 18.89
N ALA A 151 -1.76 27.64 19.06
CA ALA A 151 -2.44 26.37 19.31
C ALA A 151 -2.26 25.36 18.16
N LEU A 152 -2.28 25.83 16.90
CA LEU A 152 -1.99 24.99 15.74
C LEU A 152 -0.53 24.54 15.70
N GLU A 153 0.42 25.40 16.05
CA GLU A 153 1.84 25.02 16.14
C GLU A 153 2.06 23.94 17.20
N GLU A 154 1.47 24.09 18.38
CA GLU A 154 1.57 23.11 19.47
C GLU A 154 1.03 21.74 19.06
N MET A 155 -0.12 21.71 18.36
CA MET A 155 -0.69 20.46 17.85
C MET A 155 0.22 19.79 16.80
N LEU A 156 0.85 20.58 15.91
CA LEU A 156 1.78 20.07 14.91
C LEU A 156 3.07 19.56 15.53
N ILE A 157 3.59 20.25 16.56
CA ILE A 157 4.76 19.81 17.31
C ILE A 157 4.47 18.47 18.01
N GLU A 158 3.32 18.36 18.67
CA GLU A 158 2.93 17.10 19.32
C GLU A 158 2.73 15.97 18.31
N LEU A 159 2.14 16.26 17.15
CA LEU A 159 2.02 15.29 16.06
C LEU A 159 3.40 14.79 15.60
N CYS A 160 4.36 15.69 15.36
CA CYS A 160 5.73 15.34 14.98
C CYS A 160 6.42 14.48 16.06
N GLN A 161 6.18 14.78 17.34
CA GLN A 161 6.74 14.00 18.44
C GLN A 161 6.17 12.59 18.49
N ILE A 162 4.85 12.43 18.30
CA ILE A 162 4.21 11.12 18.26
C ILE A 162 4.70 10.32 17.04
N ASP A 163 4.79 10.96 15.87
CA ASP A 163 5.32 10.32 14.64
C ASP A 163 6.77 9.85 14.82
N SER A 164 7.62 10.66 15.45
CA SER A 164 8.99 10.28 15.76
C SER A 164 9.06 9.06 16.68
N GLN A 165 8.22 9.00 17.72
CA GLN A 165 8.15 7.85 18.62
C GLN A 165 7.62 6.59 17.93
N LEU A 166 6.59 6.72 17.08
CA LEU A 166 6.10 5.62 16.25
C LEU A 166 7.21 5.13 15.30
N SER A 167 7.93 6.04 14.65
CA SER A 167 9.07 5.69 13.80
C SER A 167 10.17 4.95 14.57
N MET A 168 10.48 5.33 15.81
CA MET A 168 11.44 4.61 16.63
C MET A 168 10.97 3.18 16.91
N VAL A 169 9.71 3.00 17.29
CA VAL A 169 9.12 1.67 17.51
C VAL A 169 9.13 0.83 16.23
N ALA A 170 8.90 1.44 15.06
CA ALA A 170 8.95 0.76 13.78
C ALA A 170 10.35 0.23 13.44
N GLN A 171 11.40 0.95 13.83
CA GLN A 171 12.81 0.60 13.56
C GLN A 171 13.35 -0.53 14.45
N VAL A 172 12.68 -0.82 15.57
CA VAL A 172 13.09 -1.93 16.42
C VAL A 172 12.88 -3.24 15.67
N ARG A 173 13.97 -4.01 15.45
CA ARG A 173 13.96 -5.36 14.85
C ARG A 173 13.35 -6.39 15.82
N LYS A 174 12.06 -6.20 16.12
CA LYS A 174 11.23 -7.03 16.98
C LYS A 174 9.95 -7.43 16.25
N SER A 175 9.27 -8.45 16.78
CA SER A 175 8.01 -8.96 16.23
C SER A 175 6.90 -7.90 16.27
N HIS A 176 5.85 -8.06 15.45
CA HIS A 176 4.69 -7.15 15.44
C HIS A 176 4.03 -7.03 16.82
N ALA A 177 3.93 -8.14 17.55
CA ALA A 177 3.39 -8.17 18.91
C ALA A 177 4.22 -7.34 19.90
N GLU A 178 5.55 -7.39 19.79
CA GLU A 178 6.44 -6.60 20.64
C GLU A 178 6.39 -5.11 20.29
N ARG A 179 6.25 -4.74 19.01
CA ARG A 179 6.04 -3.35 18.60
C ARG A 179 4.73 -2.79 19.14
N ALA A 180 3.66 -3.58 19.10
CA ALA A 180 2.39 -3.22 19.71
C ALA A 180 2.53 -3.02 21.24
N ARG A 181 3.25 -3.92 21.94
CA ARG A 181 3.54 -3.76 23.38
C ARG A 181 4.34 -2.49 23.68
N MET A 182 5.36 -2.16 22.87
CA MET A 182 6.14 -0.93 23.04
C MET A 182 5.29 0.32 22.81
N ALA A 183 4.38 0.31 21.83
CA ALA A 183 3.44 1.41 21.62
C ALA A 183 2.48 1.62 22.80
N VAL A 184 2.06 0.53 23.44
CA VAL A 184 1.26 0.57 24.68
C VAL A 184 2.07 1.12 25.84
N GLN A 185 3.31 0.67 26.03
CA GLN A 185 4.21 1.16 27.09
C GLN A 185 4.51 2.65 26.97
N LEU A 186 4.68 3.15 25.74
CA LEU A 186 4.87 4.57 25.44
C LEU A 186 3.57 5.39 25.47
N ASN A 187 2.44 4.74 25.81
CA ASN A 187 1.12 5.36 25.91
C ASN A 187 0.67 6.07 24.62
N LEU A 188 1.15 5.62 23.46
CA LEU A 188 0.95 6.32 22.18
C LEU A 188 -0.52 6.39 21.78
N GLY A 189 -1.30 5.33 22.06
CA GLY A 189 -2.73 5.31 21.77
C GLY A 189 -3.52 6.39 22.51
N ASN A 190 -3.20 6.63 23.80
CA ASN A 190 -3.86 7.67 24.58
C ASN A 190 -3.41 9.06 24.14
N ARG A 191 -2.13 9.26 23.81
CA ARG A 191 -1.64 10.54 23.28
C ARG A 191 -2.30 10.91 21.95
N ILE A 192 -2.43 9.93 21.04
CA ILE A 192 -3.16 10.12 19.78
C ILE A 192 -4.62 10.46 20.06
N SER A 193 -5.28 9.72 20.95
CA SER A 193 -6.68 9.98 21.32
C SER A 193 -6.88 11.38 21.92
N GLN A 194 -5.96 11.83 22.77
CA GLN A 194 -5.95 13.17 23.33
C GLN A 194 -5.77 14.23 22.24
N LEU A 195 -4.83 14.04 21.32
CA LEU A 195 -4.60 14.95 20.20
C LEU A 195 -5.85 15.07 19.31
N LEU A 196 -6.49 13.94 18.99
CA LEU A 196 -7.74 13.90 18.22
C LEU A 196 -8.92 14.59 18.92
N SER A 197 -8.95 14.56 20.26
CA SER A 197 -10.02 15.16 21.06
C SER A 197 -9.89 16.68 21.22
N ARG A 198 -8.74 17.26 20.89
CA ARG A 198 -8.53 18.71 21.00
C ARG A 198 -9.36 19.44 19.95
N LYS A 199 -10.05 20.49 20.39
CA LYS A 199 -10.81 21.35 19.50
C LYS A 199 -9.84 22.14 18.64
N LEU A 200 -9.98 22.04 17.33
CA LEU A 200 -9.17 22.83 16.41
C LEU A 200 -9.66 24.28 16.38
N PRO A 201 -8.77 25.25 16.17
CA PRO A 201 -9.16 26.63 15.95
C PRO A 201 -10.10 26.71 14.74
N ALA A 202 -11.14 27.54 14.86
CA ALA A 202 -12.11 27.70 13.79
C ALA A 202 -11.47 28.54 12.68
N ILE A 203 -11.73 28.18 11.42
CA ILE A 203 -11.42 29.07 10.32
C ILE A 203 -12.52 30.13 10.33
N GLU A 204 -12.21 31.36 10.75
CA GLU A 204 -13.11 32.49 10.50
C GLU A 204 -13.18 32.71 8.99
N HIS A 205 -14.29 32.26 8.40
CA HIS A 205 -14.67 32.62 7.05
C HIS A 205 -15.43 33.94 7.13
N ASP A 206 -14.74 35.04 6.82
CA ASP A 206 -15.39 36.25 6.29
C ASP A 206 -15.64 36.09 4.78
#